data_AF-D0LTB1-F1
#
_entry.id   AF-D0LTB1-F1
#
_cell.length_a   1.000
_cell.length_b   1.000
_cell.length_c   1.000
_cell.angle_alpha   90.00
_cell.angle_beta   90.00
_cell.angle_gamma   90.00
#
_symmetry.space_group_name_H-M   'P 1'
#
loop_
_entity.id
_entity.type
_entity.pdbx_description
1 polymer ?
#
loop_
_entity_poly.entity_id
_entity_poly.type
_entity_poly.pdbx_seq_one_letter_code
_entity_poly.pdbx_strand_id
1 'polypeptide(L)'
;MLHRIYPSQQFSSTSPYRSLGVGLLGFLFAFVSACGDNSEVPPAQLQLSYEAIPGLGVALDQGTIDTSPSSYAERDEFTREIFDDLIPEVMAAVDIDIVTTESELAPGGFLFETNPAMQTRIDADADADAERLAAALGYVMYQWSVLITDFDDDQGATGYVVVRFTEAALTAERAQAFFLHASEVDVGLGGGYSAFGDDMIFLNVLDSEGTPFSGLNDDEFQSGLEQAASTFADTSVNVVEVGTAAARFVENDWDMDPDGAGYLSRLNGVDMEALEQLQGDFEARIATAAERYGWDVGTPEQIASGRGVLRGALRELEALRPLSADGQDALIQE
;
A
#
# COMPACT_ATOMS: atom_id res chain seq x y z
N MET A 1 -25.47 41.38 18.77
CA MET A 1 -25.10 42.61 19.49
C MET A 1 -23.90 42.32 20.37
N LEU A 2 -22.81 43.06 20.10
CA LEU A 2 -21.64 43.38 20.96
C LEU A 2 -20.80 42.21 21.51
N HIS A 3 -19.71 41.83 20.83
CA HIS A 3 -18.33 42.36 20.94
C HIS A 3 -17.65 42.18 22.30
N ARG A 4 -16.59 41.35 22.31
CA ARG A 4 -15.31 41.72 22.91
C ARG A 4 -14.15 41.19 22.06
N ILE A 5 -13.14 42.05 21.94
CA ILE A 5 -12.04 42.08 20.98
C ILE A 5 -10.75 42.25 21.82
N TYR A 6 -9.76 41.38 21.55
CA TYR A 6 -8.28 41.56 21.61
C TYR A 6 -7.55 41.75 22.97
N PRO A 7 -6.19 41.62 23.06
CA PRO A 7 -5.18 41.40 21.98
C PRO A 7 -4.07 40.33 22.19
N SER A 8 -3.44 40.01 21.06
CA SER A 8 -2.08 39.52 20.72
C SER A 8 -0.97 39.41 21.79
N GLN A 9 -0.14 38.37 21.63
CA GLN A 9 1.32 38.49 21.80
C GLN A 9 2.10 37.85 20.64
N GLN A 10 3.04 38.65 20.12
CA GLN A 10 4.04 38.32 19.13
C GLN A 10 5.21 37.57 19.81
N PHE A 11 5.76 36.54 19.17
CA PHE A 11 7.13 36.10 19.45
C PHE A 11 8.00 36.38 18.22
N SER A 12 8.75 37.47 18.33
CA SER A 12 9.96 37.76 17.58
C SER A 12 11.14 37.41 18.49
N SER A 13 12.00 36.47 18.10
CA SER A 13 13.34 36.35 18.66
C SER A 13 14.36 36.52 17.55
N THR A 14 14.74 37.77 17.32
CA THR A 14 16.04 38.12 16.77
C THR A 14 17.02 38.22 17.94
N SER A 15 18.23 37.67 17.78
CA SER A 15 19.39 38.15 18.52
C SER A 15 20.67 37.97 17.69
N PRO A 16 21.65 38.90 17.79
CA PRO A 16 22.62 39.18 16.75
C PRO A 16 24.04 38.76 17.14
N TYR A 17 24.87 38.37 16.17
CA TYR A 17 26.31 38.64 16.24
C TYR A 17 26.86 39.01 14.85
N ARG A 18 27.37 40.24 14.77
CA ARG A 18 28.06 40.82 13.63
C ARG A 18 29.57 40.61 13.76
N SER A 19 30.13 40.01 12.71
CA SER A 19 31.35 40.40 11.96
C SER A 19 32.69 40.62 12.67
N LEU A 20 33.71 39.92 12.16
CA LEU A 20 35.06 40.36 11.72
C LEU A 20 35.89 39.07 11.51
N GLY A 21 36.63 38.80 10.44
CA GLY A 21 37.02 39.51 9.23
C GLY A 21 38.22 38.77 8.63
N VAL A 22 38.31 38.76 7.29
CA VAL A 22 39.52 38.67 6.45
C VAL A 22 40.40 37.41 6.56
N GLY A 23 40.48 36.66 5.45
CA GLY A 23 41.51 35.66 5.19
C GLY A 23 41.44 35.11 3.76
N LEU A 24 42.18 35.75 2.85
CA LEU A 24 42.24 35.48 1.41
C LEU A 24 43.42 34.54 1.12
N LEU A 25 43.15 33.30 0.72
CA LEU A 25 44.06 32.33 0.08
C LEU A 25 43.13 31.34 -0.65
N GLY A 26 43.08 31.19 -1.97
CA GLY A 26 44.19 31.12 -2.90
C GLY A 26 44.54 29.66 -3.19
N PHE A 27 43.65 28.89 -3.82
CA PHE A 27 44.00 27.65 -4.51
C PHE A 27 43.10 27.43 -5.73
N LEU A 28 43.70 27.64 -6.92
CA LEU A 28 43.26 27.03 -8.17
C LEU A 28 43.51 25.51 -8.05
N PHE A 29 42.47 24.71 -8.23
CA PHE A 29 42.61 23.38 -8.80
C PHE A 29 41.71 23.31 -10.03
N ALA A 30 42.35 23.34 -11.20
CA ALA A 30 41.74 22.85 -12.42
C ALA A 30 41.73 21.32 -12.33
N PHE A 31 40.56 20.74 -12.08
CA PHE A 31 40.31 19.33 -12.40
C PHE A 31 39.55 19.28 -13.72
N VAL A 32 40.27 18.86 -14.75
CA VAL A 32 39.67 18.22 -15.92
C VAL A 32 39.34 16.79 -15.50
N SER A 33 38.07 16.51 -15.25
CA SER A 33 37.49 15.17 -15.36
C SER A 33 36.41 15.30 -16.44
N ALA A 34 36.72 15.04 -17.71
CA ALA A 34 36.74 13.71 -18.31
C ALA A 34 35.43 12.95 -18.02
N CYS A 35 34.64 12.83 -19.10
CA CYS A 35 33.38 12.10 -19.21
C CYS A 35 33.42 10.72 -18.54
N GLY A 36 32.33 10.43 -17.85
CA GLY A 36 32.00 9.15 -17.26
C GLY A 36 30.66 9.35 -16.57
N ASP A 37 29.64 9.64 -17.39
CA ASP A 37 28.24 9.56 -16.94
C ASP A 37 27.92 8.07 -16.77
N ASN A 38 28.47 7.49 -15.71
CA ASN A 38 27.95 6.28 -15.09
C ASN A 38 26.79 6.75 -14.21
N SER A 39 25.74 7.28 -14.83
CA SER A 39 24.42 7.13 -14.25
C SER A 39 24.18 5.62 -14.27
N GLU A 40 24.60 4.92 -13.21
CA GLU A 40 24.11 3.58 -12.95
C GLU A 40 22.60 3.68 -13.04
N VAL A 41 22.01 2.99 -14.02
CA VAL A 41 20.57 2.80 -14.05
C VAL A 41 20.24 2.23 -12.68
N PRO A 42 19.38 2.89 -11.88
CA PRO A 42 19.02 2.34 -10.58
C PRO A 42 18.54 0.90 -10.82
N PRO A 43 18.94 -0.05 -9.96
CA PRO A 43 18.51 -1.42 -10.13
C PRO A 43 16.99 -1.46 -10.24
N ALA A 44 16.48 -2.36 -11.08
CA ALA A 44 15.06 -2.68 -11.12
C ALA A 44 14.59 -3.02 -9.71
N GLN A 45 13.38 -2.62 -9.32
CA GLN A 45 12.89 -2.79 -7.95
C GLN A 45 11.57 -3.55 -7.90
N LEU A 46 11.52 -4.54 -7.01
CA LEU A 46 10.30 -5.21 -6.60
C LEU A 46 9.62 -4.37 -5.52
N GLN A 47 8.34 -4.07 -5.69
CA GLN A 47 7.52 -3.35 -4.72
C GLN A 47 6.60 -4.33 -3.98
N LEU A 48 6.68 -4.32 -2.65
CA LEU A 48 5.78 -5.02 -1.74
C LEU A 48 4.72 -4.04 -1.22
N SER A 49 3.45 -4.42 -1.28
CA SER A 49 2.31 -3.67 -0.72
C SER A 49 1.60 -4.49 0.35
N TYR A 50 1.44 -3.92 1.54
CA TYR A 50 0.85 -4.58 2.71
C TYR A 50 0.25 -3.57 3.70
N GLU A 51 -0.60 -4.03 4.61
CA GLU A 51 -1.30 -3.16 5.58
C GLU A 51 -1.13 -3.71 7.00
N ALA A 52 -0.99 -2.86 8.03
CA ALA A 52 -0.99 -3.37 9.41
C ALA A 52 -2.41 -3.77 9.87
N ILE A 53 -3.42 -3.04 9.40
CA ILE A 53 -4.83 -3.29 9.69
C ILE A 53 -5.57 -3.28 8.35
N PRO A 54 -6.08 -4.41 7.85
CA PRO A 54 -6.82 -4.41 6.59
C PRO A 54 -8.12 -3.59 6.67
N GLY A 55 -8.44 -2.82 5.64
CA GLY A 55 -9.53 -1.84 5.65
C GLY A 55 -10.96 -2.40 5.88
N LEU A 56 -11.19 -3.70 5.65
CA LEU A 56 -12.53 -4.30 5.59
C LEU A 56 -13.02 -5.01 6.85
N GLY A 57 -12.63 -4.52 8.04
CA GLY A 57 -13.02 -5.17 9.30
C GLY A 57 -12.53 -6.62 9.36
N VAL A 58 -11.33 -6.87 8.80
CA VAL A 58 -10.67 -8.15 8.94
C VAL A 58 -10.37 -8.32 10.42
N ALA A 59 -10.83 -9.45 10.93
CA ALA A 59 -10.64 -9.79 12.31
C ALA A 59 -9.15 -10.09 12.54
N LEU A 60 -8.47 -9.19 13.27
CA LEU A 60 -7.04 -9.31 13.56
C LEU A 60 -6.82 -10.36 14.66
N ASP A 61 -5.61 -10.93 14.76
CA ASP A 61 -5.25 -11.98 15.74
C ASP A 61 -6.19 -13.20 15.66
N GLN A 62 -6.10 -13.93 14.56
CA GLN A 62 -6.93 -15.13 14.26
C GLN A 62 -8.45 -14.91 14.39
N GLY A 63 -8.88 -13.65 14.44
CA GLY A 63 -10.25 -13.30 14.63
C GLY A 63 -10.55 -12.41 15.81
N THR A 64 -9.73 -12.22 16.83
CA THR A 64 -10.23 -11.70 18.12
C THR A 64 -10.64 -10.22 18.11
N ILE A 65 -10.14 -9.38 17.21
CA ILE A 65 -10.36 -7.91 17.25
C ILE A 65 -11.07 -7.42 15.98
N ASP A 66 -12.21 -6.74 16.16
CA ASP A 66 -12.95 -6.08 15.09
C ASP A 66 -12.49 -4.61 14.95
N THR A 67 -11.80 -4.34 13.84
CA THR A 67 -11.30 -3.00 13.50
C THR A 67 -12.24 -2.21 12.59
N SER A 68 -13.42 -2.73 12.25
CA SER A 68 -14.42 -1.98 11.47
C SER A 68 -14.85 -0.63 12.09
N PRO A 69 -14.86 -0.39 13.42
CA PRO A 69 -15.16 0.94 13.95
C PRO A 69 -14.00 1.93 13.86
N SER A 70 -12.80 1.49 13.47
CA SER A 70 -11.62 2.34 13.45
C SER A 70 -11.69 3.41 12.36
N SER A 71 -11.36 4.64 12.72
CA SER A 71 -11.20 5.73 11.76
C SER A 71 -9.86 5.63 11.04
N TYR A 72 -9.75 6.25 9.85
CA TYR A 72 -8.48 6.32 9.11
C TYR A 72 -7.34 6.86 9.99
N ALA A 73 -7.58 7.90 10.79
CA ALA A 73 -6.55 8.50 11.64
C ALA A 73 -6.04 7.54 12.73
N GLU A 74 -6.92 6.72 13.32
CA GLU A 74 -6.52 5.73 14.32
C GLU A 74 -5.75 4.57 13.68
N ARG A 75 -6.20 4.12 12.49
CA ARG A 75 -5.45 3.15 11.68
C ARG A 75 -4.08 3.70 11.29
N ASP A 76 -4.00 4.96 10.90
CA ASP A 76 -2.75 5.60 10.45
C ASP A 76 -1.75 5.75 11.59
N GLU A 77 -2.22 6.15 12.78
CA GLU A 77 -1.38 6.21 13.98
C GLU A 77 -0.83 4.83 14.34
N PHE A 78 -1.67 3.79 14.30
CA PHE A 78 -1.23 2.42 14.57
C PHE A 78 -0.27 1.89 13.50
N THR A 79 -0.60 2.04 12.21
CA THR A 79 0.27 1.57 11.11
C THR A 79 1.62 2.27 11.15
N ARG A 80 1.69 3.55 11.55
CA ARG A 80 2.97 4.25 11.75
C ARG A 80 3.79 3.66 12.90
N GLU A 81 3.15 3.27 14.01
CA GLU A 81 3.83 2.56 15.11
C GLU A 81 4.43 1.23 14.62
N ILE A 82 3.67 0.47 13.84
CA ILE A 82 4.13 -0.79 13.24
C ILE A 82 5.28 -0.54 12.26
N PHE A 83 5.16 0.47 11.40
CA PHE A 83 6.17 0.85 10.42
C PHE A 83 7.49 1.24 11.08
N ASP A 84 7.46 2.06 12.13
CA ASP A 84 8.66 2.59 12.78
C ASP A 84 9.34 1.53 13.67
N ASP A 85 8.57 0.69 14.37
CA ASP A 85 9.11 -0.19 15.40
C ASP A 85 9.20 -1.66 14.98
N LEU A 86 8.19 -2.20 14.28
CA LEU A 86 8.07 -3.64 14.03
C LEU A 86 8.68 -4.05 12.68
N ILE A 87 8.42 -3.29 11.62
CA ILE A 87 8.89 -3.62 10.27
C ILE A 87 10.42 -3.78 10.20
N PRO A 88 11.25 -2.92 10.83
CA PRO A 88 12.70 -3.10 10.83
C PRO A 88 13.13 -4.42 11.51
N GLU A 89 12.41 -4.86 12.55
CA GLU A 89 12.70 -6.11 13.25
C GLU A 89 12.29 -7.33 12.41
N VAL A 90 11.17 -7.25 11.68
CA VAL A 90 10.76 -8.30 10.73
C VAL A 90 11.77 -8.44 9.59
N MET A 91 12.23 -7.33 9.01
CA MET A 91 13.27 -7.35 7.98
C MET A 91 14.57 -7.98 8.49
N ALA A 92 15.00 -7.60 9.69
CA ALA A 92 16.20 -8.17 10.31
C ALA A 92 16.06 -9.68 10.57
N ALA A 93 14.88 -10.16 10.97
CA ALA A 93 14.63 -11.58 11.20
C ALA A 93 14.75 -12.44 9.93
N VAL A 94 14.60 -11.84 8.74
CA VAL A 94 14.78 -12.52 7.44
C VAL A 94 16.06 -12.13 6.71
N ASP A 95 17.04 -11.55 7.42
CA ASP A 95 18.33 -11.10 6.89
C ASP A 95 18.24 -10.02 5.79
N ILE A 96 17.21 -9.16 5.83
CA ILE A 96 17.06 -8.02 4.93
C ILE A 96 17.49 -6.74 5.67
N ASP A 97 18.41 -6.00 5.08
CA ASP A 97 18.90 -4.75 5.64
C ASP A 97 18.03 -3.58 5.19
N ILE A 98 17.37 -2.91 6.14
CA ILE A 98 16.52 -1.75 5.88
C ILE A 98 17.26 -0.61 5.16
N VAL A 99 18.59 -0.50 5.27
CA VAL A 99 19.35 0.52 4.54
C VAL A 99 19.43 0.26 3.03
N THR A 100 19.08 -0.97 2.62
CA THR A 100 19.02 -1.39 1.22
C THR A 100 17.60 -1.37 0.66
N THR A 101 16.61 -0.99 1.47
CA THR A 101 15.21 -0.93 1.07
C THR A 101 14.71 0.51 1.08
N GLU A 102 13.72 0.81 0.24
CA GLU A 102 12.97 2.06 0.32
C GLU A 102 11.56 1.74 0.82
N SER A 103 11.26 2.16 2.05
CA SER A 103 9.96 1.89 2.66
C SER A 103 9.23 3.20 2.97
N GLU A 104 7.92 3.21 2.77
CA GLU A 104 7.08 4.35 3.11
C GLU A 104 5.69 3.94 3.59
N LEU A 105 5.10 4.83 4.39
CA LEU A 105 3.69 4.81 4.75
C LEU A 105 2.93 5.70 3.77
N ALA A 106 1.95 5.14 3.08
CA ALA A 106 1.18 5.82 2.04
C ALA A 106 -0.29 5.41 2.08
N PRO A 107 -1.22 6.20 1.50
CA PRO A 107 -2.58 5.71 1.31
C PRO A 107 -2.58 4.54 0.30
N GLY A 108 -3.13 3.40 0.69
CA GLY A 108 -3.52 2.32 -0.23
C GLY A 108 -5.03 2.23 -0.30
N GLY A 109 -5.57 1.57 -1.32
CA GLY A 109 -7.01 1.36 -1.40
C GLY A 109 -7.40 0.00 -1.91
N PHE A 110 -8.52 -0.48 -1.39
CA PHE A 110 -9.13 -1.74 -1.79
C PHE A 110 -10.64 -1.62 -1.62
N LEU A 111 -11.40 -2.10 -2.60
CA LEU A 111 -12.87 -2.08 -2.58
C LEU A 111 -13.47 -0.72 -2.19
N PHE A 112 -13.12 0.33 -2.95
CA PHE A 112 -13.62 1.70 -2.77
C PHE A 112 -13.20 2.40 -1.47
N GLU A 113 -12.44 1.75 -0.59
CA GLU A 113 -11.97 2.33 0.67
C GLU A 113 -10.45 2.54 0.65
N THR A 114 -10.03 3.71 1.10
CA THR A 114 -8.62 4.07 1.32
C THR A 114 -8.23 3.77 2.76
N ASN A 115 -7.06 3.18 2.93
CA ASN A 115 -6.50 2.70 4.17
C ASN A 115 -5.01 3.08 4.28
N PRO A 116 -4.44 3.22 5.48
CA PRO A 116 -3.00 3.37 5.62
C PRO A 116 -2.31 2.06 5.24
N ALA A 117 -1.49 2.12 4.20
CA ALA A 117 -0.71 1.01 3.69
C ALA A 117 0.78 1.31 3.82
N MET A 118 1.57 0.26 3.74
CA MET A 118 3.03 0.33 3.72
C MET A 118 3.50 -0.21 2.38
N GLN A 119 4.45 0.49 1.77
CA GLN A 119 5.19 0.02 0.61
C GLN A 119 6.63 -0.23 1.01
N THR A 120 7.21 -1.29 0.47
CA THR A 120 8.66 -1.52 0.54
C THR A 120 9.16 -1.88 -0.84
N ARG A 121 10.18 -1.16 -1.33
CA ARG A 121 10.92 -1.52 -2.54
C ARG A 121 12.24 -2.18 -2.18
N ILE A 122 12.54 -3.27 -2.88
CA ILE A 122 13.80 -4.00 -2.78
C ILE A 122 14.36 -4.28 -4.19
N ASP A 123 15.64 -4.58 -4.30
CA ASP A 123 16.27 -4.88 -5.60
C ASP A 123 15.64 -6.13 -6.26
N ALA A 124 15.44 -6.07 -7.58
CA ALA A 124 14.71 -7.10 -8.34
C ALA A 124 15.49 -8.40 -8.56
N ASP A 125 16.83 -8.39 -8.40
CA ASP A 125 17.61 -9.62 -8.38
C ASP A 125 17.45 -10.41 -7.07
N ALA A 126 16.71 -9.85 -6.11
CA ALA A 126 16.39 -10.44 -4.80
C ALA A 126 14.97 -11.02 -4.74
N ASP A 127 14.46 -11.62 -5.83
CA ASP A 127 13.09 -12.18 -5.90
C ASP A 127 12.76 -13.16 -4.75
N ALA A 128 13.71 -14.04 -4.41
CA ALA A 128 13.56 -14.95 -3.27
C ALA A 128 13.51 -14.21 -1.92
N ASP A 129 14.17 -13.06 -1.82
CA ASP A 129 14.14 -12.21 -0.63
C ASP A 129 12.82 -11.44 -0.56
N ALA A 130 12.26 -11.01 -1.69
CA ALA A 130 10.93 -10.42 -1.78
C ALA A 130 9.87 -11.39 -1.26
N GLU A 131 9.89 -12.64 -1.73
CA GLU A 131 8.93 -13.66 -1.28
C GLU A 131 9.07 -13.99 0.20
N ARG A 132 10.32 -14.07 0.68
CA ARG A 132 10.62 -14.34 2.08
C ARG A 132 10.18 -13.18 2.99
N LEU A 133 10.42 -11.93 2.58
CA LEU A 133 9.96 -10.75 3.29
C LEU A 133 8.43 -10.66 3.30
N ALA A 134 7.80 -10.80 2.14
CA ALA A 134 6.35 -10.81 2.00
C ALA A 134 5.71 -11.89 2.89
N ALA A 135 6.32 -13.08 2.94
CA ALA A 135 5.86 -14.15 3.82
C ALA A 135 6.03 -13.82 5.31
N ALA A 136 7.15 -13.22 5.72
CA ALA A 136 7.38 -12.84 7.12
C ALA A 136 6.43 -11.72 7.56
N LEU A 137 6.25 -10.69 6.73
CA LEU A 137 5.30 -9.61 6.94
C LEU A 137 3.87 -10.16 7.06
N GLY A 138 3.48 -11.01 6.12
CA GLY A 138 2.14 -11.59 6.10
C GLY A 138 1.87 -12.51 7.29
N TYR A 139 2.88 -13.29 7.72
CA TYR A 139 2.81 -14.16 8.89
C TYR A 139 2.68 -13.36 10.20
N VAL A 140 3.57 -12.39 10.41
CA VAL A 140 3.60 -11.58 11.64
C VAL A 140 2.32 -10.74 11.78
N MET A 141 1.81 -10.19 10.68
CA MET A 141 0.65 -9.28 10.71
C MET A 141 -0.69 -9.94 10.35
N TYR A 142 -0.75 -11.28 10.27
CA TYR A 142 -1.95 -12.02 9.88
C TYR A 142 -2.61 -11.54 8.57
N GLN A 143 -1.79 -11.14 7.58
CA GLN A 143 -2.30 -10.71 6.28
C GLN A 143 -2.89 -11.89 5.52
N TRP A 144 -3.98 -11.68 4.80
CA TRP A 144 -4.43 -12.67 3.81
C TRP A 144 -3.44 -12.79 2.66
N SER A 145 -2.90 -11.66 2.21
CA SER A 145 -1.87 -11.63 1.20
C SER A 145 -0.98 -10.39 1.33
N VAL A 146 0.22 -10.50 0.78
CA VAL A 146 1.13 -9.39 0.48
C VAL A 146 1.36 -9.40 -1.03
N LEU A 147 1.15 -8.25 -1.67
CA LEU A 147 1.32 -8.10 -3.11
C LEU A 147 2.78 -7.76 -3.43
N ILE A 148 3.40 -8.52 -4.32
CA ILE A 148 4.71 -8.22 -4.92
C ILE A 148 4.48 -7.79 -6.36
N THR A 149 5.07 -6.67 -6.75
CA THR A 149 5.01 -6.14 -8.13
C THR A 149 6.42 -5.90 -8.66
N ASP A 150 6.71 -6.45 -9.83
CA ASP A 150 7.89 -6.15 -10.64
C ASP A 150 7.46 -5.31 -11.85
N PHE A 151 7.79 -4.02 -11.84
CA PHE A 151 7.48 -3.11 -12.94
C PHE A 151 8.43 -3.23 -14.13
N ASP A 152 9.58 -3.92 -13.95
CA ASP A 152 10.63 -4.06 -14.95
C ASP A 152 10.61 -5.45 -15.63
N ASP A 153 9.70 -6.34 -15.25
CA ASP A 153 9.53 -7.66 -15.88
C ASP A 153 8.91 -7.54 -17.28
N ASP A 154 9.71 -7.85 -18.30
CA ASP A 154 9.32 -7.82 -19.72
C ASP A 154 8.30 -8.90 -20.11
N GLN A 155 8.05 -9.88 -19.24
CA GLN A 155 7.06 -10.93 -19.37
C GLN A 155 5.83 -10.71 -18.46
N GLY A 156 5.80 -9.61 -17.71
CA GLY A 156 4.66 -9.19 -16.93
C GLY A 156 3.38 -9.08 -17.77
N ALA A 157 2.28 -9.60 -17.24
CA ALA A 157 0.97 -9.59 -17.91
C ALA A 157 -0.07 -8.71 -17.21
N THR A 158 0.26 -8.14 -16.05
CA THR A 158 -0.66 -7.27 -15.30
C THR A 158 -0.54 -5.85 -15.82
N GLY A 159 -1.57 -5.32 -16.48
CA GLY A 159 -1.62 -3.91 -16.84
C GLY A 159 -1.52 -3.01 -15.60
N TYR A 160 -0.78 -1.92 -15.70
CA TYR A 160 -0.72 -0.91 -14.64
C TYR A 160 -0.82 0.51 -15.19
N VAL A 161 -1.31 1.40 -14.34
CA VAL A 161 -1.42 2.84 -14.61
C VAL A 161 -0.98 3.62 -13.39
N VAL A 162 -0.09 4.59 -13.60
CA VAL A 162 0.39 5.50 -12.56
C VAL A 162 -0.29 6.86 -12.72
N VAL A 163 -0.99 7.27 -11.68
CA VAL A 163 -1.65 8.58 -11.57
C VAL A 163 -0.88 9.44 -10.58
N ARG A 164 -0.33 10.57 -11.05
CA ARG A 164 0.48 11.49 -10.25
C ARG A 164 -0.26 12.77 -9.87
N PHE A 165 -0.06 13.22 -8.64
CA PHE A 165 -0.58 14.48 -8.12
C PHE A 165 0.52 15.55 -8.16
N THR A 166 0.59 16.33 -9.24
CA THR A 166 1.80 17.13 -9.59
C THR A 166 1.97 18.45 -8.82
N GLU A 167 0.91 19.03 -8.25
CA GLU A 167 0.96 20.36 -7.62
C GLU A 167 0.79 20.34 -6.09
N ALA A 168 0.47 19.18 -5.51
CA ALA A 168 0.33 19.03 -4.07
C ALA A 168 0.53 17.56 -3.67
N ALA A 169 0.98 17.34 -2.44
CA ALA A 169 1.26 16.01 -1.91
C ALA A 169 0.01 15.12 -1.89
N LEU A 170 0.19 13.82 -2.20
CA LEU A 170 -0.88 12.84 -2.08
C LEU A 170 -1.27 12.67 -0.60
N THR A 171 -2.51 13.04 -0.25
CA THR A 171 -3.08 12.80 1.09
C THR A 171 -4.13 11.70 1.02
N ALA A 172 -4.44 11.08 2.14
CA ALA A 172 -5.48 10.07 2.25
C ALA A 172 -6.84 10.55 1.70
N GLU A 173 -7.22 11.79 2.01
CA GLU A 173 -8.49 12.35 1.54
C GLU A 173 -8.50 12.57 0.02
N ARG A 174 -7.36 12.99 -0.54
CA ARG A 174 -7.24 13.18 -2.00
C ARG A 174 -7.22 11.83 -2.73
N ALA A 175 -6.51 10.86 -2.19
CA ALA A 175 -6.45 9.50 -2.71
C ALA A 175 -7.85 8.85 -2.68
N GLN A 176 -8.57 8.95 -1.56
CA GLN A 176 -9.95 8.48 -1.43
C GLN A 176 -10.90 9.17 -2.41
N ALA A 177 -10.79 10.49 -2.57
CA ALA A 177 -11.64 11.25 -3.49
C ALA A 177 -11.39 10.84 -4.95
N PHE A 178 -10.14 10.67 -5.35
CA PHE A 178 -9.81 10.20 -6.69
C PHE A 178 -10.26 8.75 -6.90
N PHE A 179 -10.05 7.87 -5.92
CA PHE A 179 -10.42 6.45 -6.02
C PHE A 179 -11.93 6.27 -6.21
N LEU A 180 -12.75 7.00 -5.45
CA LEU A 180 -14.21 6.99 -5.66
C LEU A 180 -14.59 7.56 -7.02
N HIS A 181 -13.97 8.66 -7.43
CA HIS A 181 -14.22 9.25 -8.75
C HIS A 181 -13.87 8.28 -9.89
N ALA A 182 -12.77 7.55 -9.79
CA ALA A 182 -12.42 6.51 -10.76
C ALA A 182 -13.51 5.42 -10.80
N SER A 183 -14.02 4.98 -9.64
CA SER A 183 -15.11 4.00 -9.59
C SER A 183 -16.45 4.51 -10.16
N GLU A 184 -16.67 5.82 -10.20
CA GLU A 184 -17.84 6.43 -10.84
C GLU A 184 -17.71 6.43 -12.38
N VAL A 185 -16.48 6.43 -12.91
CA VAL A 185 -16.22 6.27 -14.35
C VAL A 185 -16.49 4.83 -14.78
N ASP A 186 -15.92 3.87 -14.05
CA ASP A 186 -16.20 2.45 -14.21
C ASP A 186 -15.99 1.73 -12.87
N VAL A 187 -16.95 0.89 -12.47
CA VAL A 187 -16.91 0.17 -11.19
C VAL A 187 -15.68 -0.74 -11.07
N GLY A 188 -15.15 -1.26 -12.19
CA GLY A 188 -13.94 -2.08 -12.22
C GLY A 188 -12.68 -1.35 -11.75
N LEU A 189 -12.67 -0.01 -11.77
CA LEU A 189 -11.55 0.81 -11.27
C LEU A 189 -11.54 0.96 -9.75
N GLY A 190 -12.58 0.49 -9.06
CA GLY A 190 -12.67 0.46 -7.60
C GLY A 190 -12.00 -0.75 -6.94
N GLY A 191 -11.27 -1.57 -7.71
CA GLY A 191 -10.63 -2.80 -7.22
C GLY A 191 -9.54 -2.53 -6.19
N GLY A 192 -8.61 -1.62 -6.50
CA GLY A 192 -7.58 -1.20 -5.55
C GLY A 192 -6.46 -0.38 -6.18
N TYR A 193 -5.63 0.20 -5.32
CA TYR A 193 -4.39 0.90 -5.69
C TYR A 193 -3.38 0.80 -4.54
N SER A 194 -2.09 0.85 -4.87
CA SER A 194 -1.04 1.21 -3.92
C SER A 194 -0.58 2.64 -4.20
N ALA A 195 0.14 3.27 -3.28
CA ALA A 195 0.75 4.56 -3.55
C ALA A 195 2.23 4.56 -3.19
N PHE A 196 3.03 5.27 -3.98
CA PHE A 196 4.43 5.52 -3.68
C PHE A 196 4.79 7.00 -3.92
N GLY A 197 5.21 7.72 -2.90
CA GLY A 197 5.37 9.17 -2.95
C GLY A 197 4.05 9.87 -3.29
N ASP A 198 4.02 10.61 -4.40
CA ASP A 198 2.83 11.34 -4.88
C ASP A 198 2.06 10.59 -5.99
N ASP A 199 2.38 9.32 -6.18
CA ASP A 199 1.81 8.46 -7.22
C ASP A 199 0.83 7.46 -6.64
N MET A 200 -0.36 7.37 -7.23
CA MET A 200 -1.26 6.23 -7.08
C MET A 200 -1.01 5.25 -8.21
N ILE A 201 -0.73 4.00 -7.87
CA ILE A 201 -0.43 2.92 -8.81
C ILE A 201 -1.60 1.94 -8.80
N PHE A 202 -2.28 1.88 -9.94
CA PHE A 202 -3.40 0.98 -10.17
C PHE A 202 -2.92 -0.24 -10.93
N LEU A 203 -3.23 -1.43 -10.43
CA LEU A 203 -2.85 -2.71 -11.05
C LEU A 203 -4.10 -3.47 -11.47
N ASN A 204 -4.15 -3.87 -12.74
CA ASN A 204 -5.20 -4.69 -13.29
C ASN A 204 -4.92 -6.18 -13.01
N VAL A 205 -4.78 -6.52 -11.73
CA VAL A 205 -4.24 -7.83 -11.29
C VAL A 205 -5.06 -8.98 -11.87
N LEU A 206 -4.37 -10.00 -12.34
CA LEU A 206 -4.96 -11.19 -12.95
C LEU A 206 -5.27 -12.26 -11.90
N ASP A 207 -6.38 -12.97 -12.08
CA ASP A 207 -6.68 -14.19 -11.35
C ASP A 207 -5.88 -15.38 -11.89
N SER A 208 -6.05 -16.56 -11.27
CA SER A 208 -5.39 -17.80 -11.69
C SER A 208 -5.72 -18.28 -13.10
N GLU A 209 -6.78 -17.77 -13.72
CA GLU A 209 -7.18 -18.06 -15.10
C GLU A 209 -6.61 -17.03 -16.09
N GLY A 210 -5.91 -16.01 -15.60
CA GLY A 210 -5.39 -14.89 -16.39
C GLY A 210 -6.43 -13.81 -16.69
N THR A 211 -7.55 -13.79 -15.94
CA THR A 211 -8.61 -12.78 -16.10
C THR A 211 -8.40 -11.64 -15.10
N PRO A 212 -8.46 -10.37 -15.50
CA PRO A 212 -8.32 -9.26 -14.57
C PRO A 212 -9.45 -9.19 -13.53
N PHE A 213 -9.11 -8.96 -12.25
CA PHE A 213 -10.09 -8.80 -11.17
C PHE A 213 -11.02 -7.59 -11.35
N SER A 214 -10.58 -6.58 -12.10
CA SER A 214 -11.42 -5.41 -12.43
C SER A 214 -12.59 -5.77 -13.36
N GLY A 215 -12.52 -6.91 -14.08
CA GLY A 215 -13.42 -7.23 -15.18
C GLY A 215 -13.16 -6.43 -16.46
N LEU A 216 -12.15 -5.56 -16.48
CA LEU A 216 -11.75 -4.74 -17.62
C LEU A 216 -10.48 -5.31 -18.24
N ASN A 217 -10.38 -5.30 -19.58
CA ASN A 217 -9.09 -5.53 -20.22
C ASN A 217 -8.16 -4.31 -20.02
N ASP A 218 -6.86 -4.45 -20.28
CA ASP A 218 -5.88 -3.39 -19.99
C ASP A 218 -6.15 -2.08 -20.74
N ASP A 219 -6.64 -2.13 -21.99
CA ASP A 219 -6.98 -0.93 -22.75
C ASP A 219 -8.17 -0.18 -22.13
N GLU A 220 -9.19 -0.93 -21.65
CA GLU A 220 -10.36 -0.38 -20.95
C GLU A 220 -9.96 0.19 -19.58
N PHE A 221 -9.13 -0.54 -18.84
CA PHE A 221 -8.61 -0.12 -17.54
C PHE A 221 -7.81 1.18 -17.65
N GLN A 222 -6.90 1.26 -18.61
CA GLN A 222 -6.13 2.47 -18.92
C GLN A 222 -7.05 3.62 -19.32
N SER A 223 -7.93 3.41 -20.29
CA SER A 223 -8.82 4.46 -20.80
C SER A 223 -9.73 5.01 -19.69
N GLY A 224 -10.19 4.14 -18.80
CA GLY A 224 -10.99 4.51 -17.64
C GLY A 224 -10.23 5.41 -16.65
N LEU A 225 -8.98 5.08 -16.32
CA LEU A 225 -8.14 5.90 -15.44
C LEU A 225 -7.70 7.22 -16.09
N GLU A 226 -7.45 7.24 -17.40
CA GLU A 226 -7.22 8.48 -18.15
C GLU A 226 -8.46 9.38 -18.12
N GLN A 227 -9.65 8.80 -18.32
CA GLN A 227 -10.92 9.53 -18.20
C GLN A 227 -11.12 10.05 -16.77
N ALA A 228 -10.88 9.24 -15.75
CA ALA A 228 -10.96 9.63 -14.34
C ALA A 228 -10.04 10.82 -14.06
N ALA A 229 -8.76 10.74 -14.43
CA ALA A 229 -7.80 11.85 -14.28
C ALA A 229 -8.27 13.13 -15.00
N SER A 230 -8.75 13.02 -16.25
CA SER A 230 -9.18 14.19 -17.03
C SER A 230 -10.45 14.87 -16.53
N THR A 231 -11.29 14.14 -15.81
CA THR A 231 -12.60 14.62 -15.31
C THR A 231 -12.59 14.90 -13.81
N PHE A 232 -11.52 14.56 -13.11
CA PHE A 232 -11.34 14.87 -11.71
C PHE A 232 -11.23 16.38 -11.50
N ALA A 233 -11.81 16.90 -10.42
CA ALA A 233 -11.90 18.34 -10.20
C ALA A 233 -10.52 19.01 -10.02
N ASP A 234 -9.52 18.25 -9.57
CA ASP A 234 -8.15 18.70 -9.41
C ASP A 234 -7.35 18.51 -10.71
N THR A 235 -7.05 19.61 -11.39
CA THR A 235 -6.33 19.59 -12.68
C THR A 235 -4.86 19.20 -12.57
N SER A 236 -4.32 19.03 -11.37
CA SER A 236 -2.94 18.59 -11.15
C SER A 236 -2.77 17.07 -11.26
N VAL A 237 -3.87 16.33 -11.38
CA VAL A 237 -3.89 14.86 -11.47
C VAL A 237 -3.74 14.43 -12.92
N ASN A 238 -2.73 13.60 -13.20
CA ASN A 238 -2.43 13.13 -14.55
C ASN A 238 -2.00 11.66 -14.54
N VAL A 239 -2.36 10.92 -15.58
CA VAL A 239 -1.68 9.66 -15.89
C VAL A 239 -0.28 9.99 -16.41
N VAL A 240 0.74 9.48 -15.73
CA VAL A 240 2.15 9.75 -16.06
C VAL A 240 2.87 8.53 -16.62
N GLU A 241 2.34 7.34 -16.38
CA GLU A 241 2.94 6.09 -16.83
C GLU A 241 1.87 5.01 -16.99
N VAL A 242 2.05 4.17 -17.99
CA VAL A 242 1.21 3.01 -18.30
C VAL A 242 2.13 1.89 -18.78
N GLY A 243 1.83 0.66 -18.42
CA GLY A 243 2.66 -0.46 -18.81
C GLY A 243 2.11 -1.80 -18.34
N THR A 244 2.97 -2.81 -18.36
CA THR A 244 2.70 -4.14 -17.83
C THR A 244 3.74 -4.49 -16.78
N ALA A 245 3.31 -5.19 -15.74
CA ALA A 245 4.13 -5.63 -14.62
C ALA A 245 3.89 -7.12 -14.36
N ALA A 246 4.84 -7.78 -13.70
CA ALA A 246 4.56 -9.05 -13.04
C ALA A 246 4.05 -8.75 -11.63
N ALA A 247 2.80 -9.13 -11.35
CA ALA A 247 2.18 -8.94 -10.06
C ALA A 247 1.75 -10.30 -9.49
N ARG A 248 2.06 -10.55 -8.22
CA ARG A 248 1.69 -11.81 -7.56
C ARG A 248 1.46 -11.63 -6.07
N PHE A 249 0.57 -12.45 -5.51
CA PHE A 249 0.30 -12.49 -4.09
C PHE A 249 1.12 -13.59 -3.41
N VAL A 250 1.75 -13.25 -2.29
CA VAL A 250 2.17 -14.21 -1.28
C VAL A 250 1.07 -14.27 -0.24
N GLU A 251 0.43 -15.44 -0.08
CA GLU A 251 -0.85 -15.54 0.62
C GLU A 251 -0.89 -16.68 1.65
N ASN A 252 -1.81 -16.55 2.60
CA ASN A 252 -2.24 -17.62 3.49
C ASN A 252 -3.75 -17.55 3.71
N ASP A 253 -4.43 -18.67 3.51
CA ASP A 253 -5.83 -18.79 3.92
C ASP A 253 -5.87 -19.17 5.40
N TRP A 254 -6.06 -18.19 6.27
CA TRP A 254 -6.08 -18.40 7.72
C TRP A 254 -7.25 -19.26 8.22
N ASP A 255 -8.28 -19.48 7.39
CA ASP A 255 -9.37 -20.40 7.74
C ASP A 255 -8.99 -21.85 7.43
N MET A 256 -8.22 -22.09 6.38
CA MET A 256 -7.78 -23.42 5.95
C MET A 256 -6.46 -23.84 6.61
N ASP A 257 -5.53 -22.90 6.74
CA ASP A 257 -4.18 -23.03 7.27
C ASP A 257 -3.98 -22.04 8.44
N PRO A 258 -4.64 -22.29 9.60
CA PRO A 258 -4.61 -21.38 10.75
C PRO A 258 -3.24 -21.28 11.43
N ASP A 259 -2.33 -22.20 11.14
CA ASP A 259 -0.93 -22.15 11.57
C ASP A 259 -0.04 -21.32 10.63
N GLY A 260 -0.61 -20.74 9.56
CA GLY A 260 0.12 -19.91 8.62
C GLY A 260 0.93 -20.71 7.59
N ALA A 261 0.57 -21.97 7.32
CA ALA A 261 1.33 -22.87 6.45
C ALA A 261 1.67 -22.28 5.05
N GLY A 262 0.79 -21.44 4.50
CA GLY A 262 1.04 -20.73 3.24
C GLY A 262 2.29 -19.85 3.30
N TYR A 263 2.45 -19.07 4.38
CA TYR A 263 3.65 -18.27 4.60
C TYR A 263 4.85 -19.10 5.05
N LEU A 264 4.65 -20.04 5.99
CA LEU A 264 5.74 -20.88 6.53
C LEU A 264 6.50 -21.64 5.45
N SER A 265 5.82 -22.03 4.36
CA SER A 265 6.46 -22.72 3.22
C SER A 265 7.57 -21.90 2.53
N ARG A 266 7.58 -20.57 2.71
CA ARG A 266 8.54 -19.62 2.13
C ARG A 266 9.60 -19.13 3.12
N LEU A 267 9.49 -19.51 4.39
CA LEU A 267 10.37 -19.07 5.49
C LEU A 267 11.46 -20.10 5.82
N ASN A 268 11.88 -20.91 4.83
CA ASN A 268 12.90 -21.92 5.03
C ASN A 268 14.24 -21.29 5.45
N GLY A 269 14.78 -21.72 6.59
CA GLY A 269 16.07 -21.22 7.10
C GLY A 269 15.98 -19.90 7.88
N VAL A 270 14.77 -19.36 8.09
CA VAL A 270 14.51 -18.21 8.95
C VAL A 270 14.46 -18.65 10.42
N ASP A 271 14.84 -17.75 11.33
CA ASP A 271 14.66 -17.94 12.77
C ASP A 271 13.18 -17.80 13.14
N MET A 272 12.48 -18.93 13.21
CA MET A 272 11.06 -18.95 13.53
C MET A 272 10.76 -18.49 14.97
N GLU A 273 11.68 -18.67 15.91
CA GLU A 273 11.48 -18.20 17.29
C GLU A 273 11.41 -16.67 17.33
N ALA A 274 12.25 -16.00 16.52
CA ALA A 274 12.20 -14.56 16.37
C ALA A 274 10.90 -14.06 15.71
N LEU A 275 10.44 -14.72 14.63
CA LEU A 275 9.18 -14.35 13.97
C LEU A 275 7.94 -14.60 14.84
N GLU A 276 7.90 -15.70 15.59
CA GLU A 276 6.82 -15.98 16.55
C GLU A 276 6.78 -14.92 17.66
N GLN A 277 7.95 -14.47 18.12
CA GLN A 277 8.01 -13.36 19.09
C GLN A 277 7.45 -12.07 18.50
N LEU A 278 7.84 -11.71 17.27
CA LEU A 278 7.35 -10.51 16.58
C LEU A 278 5.85 -10.56 16.30
N GLN A 279 5.32 -11.74 15.97
CA GLN A 279 3.88 -11.96 15.84
C GLN A 279 3.17 -11.70 17.18
N GLY A 280 3.68 -12.24 18.29
CA GLY A 280 3.13 -11.97 19.62
C GLY A 280 3.22 -10.49 20.03
N ASP A 281 4.29 -9.81 19.65
CA ASP A 281 4.46 -8.37 19.88
C ASP A 281 3.45 -7.55 19.05
N PHE A 282 3.18 -7.95 17.80
CA PHE A 282 2.14 -7.35 16.97
C PHE A 282 0.74 -7.52 17.58
N GLU A 283 0.39 -8.74 18.02
CA GLU A 283 -0.88 -9.01 18.71
C GLU A 283 -1.06 -8.13 19.96
N ALA A 284 -0.01 -8.01 20.78
CA ALA A 284 -0.02 -7.18 21.98
C ALA A 284 -0.21 -5.68 21.65
N ARG A 285 0.39 -5.20 20.55
CA ARG A 285 0.21 -3.83 20.07
C ARG A 285 -1.22 -3.59 19.57
N ILE A 286 -1.80 -4.52 18.81
CA ILE A 286 -3.22 -4.41 18.39
C ILE A 286 -4.13 -4.40 19.61
N ALA A 287 -3.94 -5.30 20.58
CA ALA A 287 -4.76 -5.32 21.79
C ALA A 287 -4.68 -3.98 22.55
N THR A 288 -3.48 -3.41 22.67
CA THR A 288 -3.27 -2.09 23.27
C THR A 288 -3.97 -0.98 22.48
N ALA A 289 -3.91 -1.03 21.15
CA ALA A 289 -4.60 -0.08 20.28
C ALA A 289 -6.12 -0.20 20.41
N ALA A 290 -6.64 -1.43 20.46
CA ALA A 290 -8.06 -1.70 20.65
C ALA A 290 -8.56 -1.12 21.98
N GLU A 291 -7.81 -1.28 23.08
CA GLU A 291 -8.14 -0.63 24.36
C GLU A 291 -8.06 0.90 24.27
N ARG A 292 -7.05 1.43 23.58
CA ARG A 292 -6.82 2.88 23.43
C ARG A 292 -7.93 3.57 22.64
N TYR A 293 -8.35 2.98 21.53
CA TYR A 293 -9.30 3.57 20.58
C TYR A 293 -10.74 3.06 20.79
N GLY A 294 -10.92 2.02 21.62
CA GLY A 294 -12.22 1.39 21.83
C GLY A 294 -12.67 0.53 20.66
N TRP A 295 -11.73 -0.10 19.95
CA TRP A 295 -12.08 -1.13 18.95
C TRP A 295 -12.65 -2.34 19.68
N ASP A 296 -13.73 -2.90 19.15
CA ASP A 296 -14.47 -3.95 19.86
C ASP A 296 -13.74 -5.28 19.69
N VAL A 297 -13.66 -6.06 20.78
CA VAL A 297 -13.17 -7.43 20.70
C VAL A 297 -14.35 -8.25 20.18
N GLY A 298 -14.31 -8.59 18.89
CA GLY A 298 -15.42 -9.27 18.24
C GLY A 298 -15.81 -10.54 18.99
N THR A 299 -17.11 -10.81 19.10
CA THR A 299 -17.54 -12.17 19.46
C THR A 299 -17.18 -13.13 18.33
N PRO A 300 -16.86 -14.41 18.60
CA PRO A 300 -16.54 -15.39 17.56
C PRO A 300 -17.54 -15.44 16.38
N GLU A 301 -18.80 -15.07 16.62
CA GLU A 301 -19.85 -14.97 15.61
C GLU A 301 -19.75 -13.70 14.73
N GLN A 302 -19.40 -12.54 15.30
CA GLN A 302 -19.10 -11.32 14.53
C GLN A 302 -17.85 -11.50 13.66
N ILE A 303 -16.88 -12.22 14.18
CA ILE A 303 -15.62 -12.58 13.54
C ILE A 303 -15.84 -13.50 12.34
N ALA A 304 -16.68 -14.54 12.51
CA ALA A 304 -17.09 -15.41 11.41
C ALA A 304 -17.92 -14.68 10.36
N SER A 305 -18.73 -13.68 10.78
CA SER A 305 -19.48 -12.82 9.88
C SER A 305 -18.57 -11.88 9.07
N GLY A 306 -17.53 -11.29 9.67
CA GLY A 306 -16.55 -10.44 8.97
C GLY A 306 -15.77 -11.21 7.90
N ARG A 307 -15.31 -12.43 8.20
CA ARG A 307 -14.73 -13.34 7.21
C ARG A 307 -15.72 -13.71 6.10
N GLY A 308 -17.00 -13.85 6.43
CA GLY A 308 -18.09 -14.04 5.48
C GLY A 308 -18.33 -12.82 4.56
N VAL A 309 -18.16 -11.61 5.09
CA VAL A 309 -18.26 -10.35 4.32
C VAL A 309 -17.08 -10.21 3.35
N LEU A 310 -15.84 -10.54 3.76
CA LEU A 310 -14.70 -10.50 2.84
C LEU A 310 -14.85 -11.50 1.68
N ARG A 311 -15.27 -12.73 1.98
CA ARG A 311 -15.64 -13.72 0.94
C ARG A 311 -16.82 -13.26 0.11
N GLY A 312 -17.79 -12.59 0.73
CA GLY A 312 -18.94 -12.00 0.06
C GLY A 312 -18.51 -10.92 -0.93
N ALA A 313 -17.63 -10.01 -0.53
CA ALA A 313 -17.11 -8.93 -1.36
C ALA A 313 -16.22 -9.46 -2.49
N LEU A 314 -15.35 -10.44 -2.22
CA LEU A 314 -14.56 -11.14 -3.25
C LEU A 314 -15.48 -11.88 -4.24
N ARG A 315 -16.54 -12.55 -3.78
CA ARG A 315 -17.55 -13.18 -4.65
C ARG A 315 -18.45 -12.19 -5.37
N GLU A 316 -18.75 -11.04 -4.77
CA GLU A 316 -19.52 -9.97 -5.39
C GLU A 316 -18.67 -9.29 -6.48
N LEU A 317 -17.36 -9.11 -6.29
CA LEU A 317 -16.45 -8.76 -7.38
C LEU A 317 -16.46 -9.81 -8.50
N GLU A 318 -16.40 -11.10 -8.16
CA GLU A 318 -16.55 -12.19 -9.14
C GLU A 318 -17.92 -12.15 -9.86
N ALA A 319 -18.97 -11.72 -9.17
CA ALA A 319 -20.34 -11.58 -9.72
C ALA A 319 -20.57 -10.27 -10.47
N LEU A 320 -19.76 -9.24 -10.20
CA LEU A 320 -19.71 -7.95 -10.90
C LEU A 320 -18.87 -8.03 -12.17
N ARG A 321 -18.20 -9.17 -12.45
CA ARG A 321 -17.69 -9.47 -13.78
C ARG A 321 -18.81 -9.18 -14.79
N PRO A 322 -18.60 -8.31 -15.80
CA PRO A 322 -19.56 -8.22 -16.88
C PRO A 322 -19.70 -9.63 -17.45
N LEU A 323 -20.93 -10.16 -17.44
CA LEU A 323 -21.26 -11.34 -18.23
C LEU A 323 -20.66 -11.07 -19.62
N SER A 324 -19.88 -12.02 -20.13
CA SER A 324 -19.29 -11.94 -21.47
C SER A 324 -20.36 -11.46 -22.47
N ALA A 325 -19.96 -10.87 -23.60
CA ALA A 325 -20.91 -10.39 -24.61
C ALA A 325 -22.00 -11.45 -24.98
N ASP A 326 -21.70 -12.75 -24.84
CA ASP A 326 -22.64 -13.85 -25.01
C ASP A 326 -23.74 -13.97 -23.92
N GLY A 327 -23.49 -13.46 -22.71
CA GLY A 327 -24.44 -13.43 -21.60
C GLY A 327 -25.35 -12.20 -21.55
N GLN A 328 -24.96 -11.09 -22.20
CA GLN A 328 -25.84 -9.92 -22.33
C GLN A 328 -26.96 -10.13 -23.38
N ASP A 329 -26.69 -10.90 -24.44
CA ASP A 329 -27.70 -11.27 -25.44
C ASP A 329 -28.78 -12.23 -24.90
N ALA A 330 -28.49 -12.94 -23.80
CA ALA A 330 -29.44 -13.84 -23.15
C ALA A 330 -30.47 -13.12 -22.26
N LEU A 331 -30.19 -11.88 -21.81
CA LEU A 331 -31.07 -11.11 -20.91
C LEU A 331 -31.95 -10.07 -21.64
N ILE A 332 -31.84 -9.99 -22.98
CA ILE A 332 -32.72 -9.15 -23.83
C ILE A 332 -33.83 -10.00 -24.51
N GLN A 333 -33.92 -11.32 -24.21
CA GLN A 333 -34.97 -12.20 -24.75
C GLN A 333 -35.91 -12.86 -23.70
N GLU A 334 -35.98 -12.34 -22.48
CA GLU A 334 -37.09 -12.61 -21.54
C GLU A 334 -37.87 -11.33 -21.19
#